data_AF-A0A3N4MDR5-F1
#
_entry.id   AF-A0A3N4MDR5-F1
#
_cell.length_a   1.000
_cell.length_b   1.000
_cell.length_c   1.000
_cell.angle_alpha   90.00
_cell.angle_beta   90.00
_cell.angle_gamma   90.00
#
_symmetry.space_group_name_H-M   'P 1'
#
loop_
_entity.id
_entity.type
_entity.pdbx_description
1 polymer ?
#
loop_
_entity_poly.entity_id
_entity_poly.type
_entity_poly.pdbx_seq_one_letter_code
_entity_poly.pdbx_strand_id
1 'polypeptide(L)'
;MVDSIGFSREGNQLGIFEYDERIKHTILSVILDFFDKNKDEALVFLCSTEEGRARHRSILFSRWYHEISSDIKLYQPDKLFRRIGLYGGLLVHKDNTGKYEKINAFYRSINALFPDGVEEAGVSVSIEEIIAPYKERPL
;
A
#
# COMPACT_ATOMS: atom_id res chain seq x y z
N MET A 1 -3.30 3.57 -50.57
CA MET A 1 -1.94 3.57 -49.98
C MET A 1 -2.18 3.61 -48.48
N VAL A 2 -1.95 2.49 -47.80
CA VAL A 2 -2.29 2.31 -46.38
C VAL A 2 -0.98 2.39 -45.62
N ASP A 3 -0.78 3.45 -44.85
CA ASP A 3 0.39 3.56 -43.99
C ASP A 3 0.16 2.67 -42.77
N SER A 4 0.85 1.53 -42.74
CA SER A 4 0.92 0.69 -41.56
C SER A 4 1.80 1.37 -40.51
N ILE A 5 1.24 1.70 -39.35
CA ILE A 5 2.02 2.06 -38.16
C ILE A 5 2.63 0.77 -37.61
N GLY A 6 3.83 0.43 -38.09
CA GLY A 6 4.61 -0.69 -37.56
C GLY A 6 5.49 -0.22 -36.40
N PHE A 7 5.33 -0.84 -35.23
CA PHE A 7 6.32 -0.72 -34.16
C PHE A 7 7.47 -1.68 -34.45
N SER A 8 8.59 -1.16 -34.96
CA SER A 8 9.84 -1.92 -35.03
C SER A 8 10.46 -1.96 -33.63
N ARG A 9 10.64 -3.16 -33.09
CA ARG A 9 11.36 -3.37 -31.84
C ARG A 9 12.79 -3.76 -32.19
N GLU A 10 13.68 -2.77 -32.28
CA GLU A 10 15.11 -3.04 -32.31
C GLU A 10 15.54 -3.60 -30.95
N GLY A 11 16.17 -4.77 -31.00
CA GLY A 11 16.59 -5.52 -29.82
C GLY A 11 17.79 -4.88 -29.11
N ASN A 12 17.84 -5.12 -27.80
CA ASN A 12 18.96 -4.93 -26.88
C ASN A 12 19.31 -3.50 -26.45
N GLN A 13 18.47 -2.94 -25.58
CA GLN A 13 18.96 -2.51 -24.26
C GLN A 13 17.99 -3.05 -23.20
N LEU A 14 18.50 -3.83 -22.23
CA LEU A 14 17.82 -4.08 -20.97
C LEU A 14 17.86 -2.76 -20.16
N GLY A 15 17.15 -1.75 -20.67
CA GLY A 15 16.88 -0.55 -19.91
C GLY A 15 16.10 -0.97 -18.69
N ILE A 16 16.61 -0.60 -17.51
CA ILE A 16 15.77 -0.47 -16.32
C ILE A 16 14.54 0.28 -16.82
N PHE A 17 13.35 -0.34 -16.75
CA PHE A 17 12.11 0.38 -17.02
C PHE A 17 12.05 1.47 -15.95
N GLU A 18 12.56 2.64 -16.29
CA GLU A 18 12.54 3.83 -15.45
C GLU A 18 11.06 4.19 -15.39
N TYR A 19 10.46 3.98 -14.21
CA TYR A 19 9.08 4.35 -13.99
C TYR A 19 8.95 5.85 -14.26
N ASP A 20 7.87 6.28 -14.89
CA ASP A 20 7.66 7.70 -15.13
C ASP A 20 7.56 8.44 -13.79
N GLU A 21 8.57 9.23 -13.48
CA GLU A 21 8.68 10.04 -12.27
C GLU A 21 7.47 10.97 -12.10
N ARG A 22 6.79 11.35 -13.18
CA ARG A 22 5.55 12.15 -13.12
C ARG A 22 4.42 11.39 -12.44
N ILE A 23 4.32 10.07 -12.63
CA ILE A 23 3.31 9.24 -11.97
C ILE A 23 3.56 9.23 -10.46
N LYS A 24 4.83 9.03 -10.06
CA LYS A 24 5.22 9.13 -8.65
C LYS A 24 4.81 10.48 -8.09
N HIS A 25 5.27 11.59 -8.70
CA HIS A 25 4.96 12.94 -8.21
C HIS A 25 3.46 13.19 -8.11
N THR A 26 2.69 12.73 -9.09
CA THR A 26 1.23 12.86 -9.07
C THR A 26 0.62 12.13 -7.88
N ILE A 27 0.95 10.84 -7.69
CA ILE A 27 0.43 10.05 -6.58
C ILE A 27 0.82 10.67 -5.24
N LEU A 28 2.08 11.07 -5.07
CA LEU A 28 2.56 11.68 -3.84
C LEU A 28 1.87 13.02 -3.57
N SER A 29 1.68 13.86 -4.59
CA SER A 29 0.97 15.15 -4.45
C SER A 29 -0.47 14.95 -3.99
N VAL A 30 -1.19 13.98 -4.55
CA VAL A 30 -2.57 13.65 -4.13
C VAL A 30 -2.62 13.22 -2.67
N ILE A 31 -1.65 12.41 -2.22
CA ILE A 31 -1.58 11.95 -0.83
C ILE A 31 -1.28 13.12 0.11
N LEU A 32 -0.31 13.97 -0.23
CA LEU A 32 0.05 15.13 0.58
C LEU A 32 -1.10 16.14 0.68
N ASP A 33 -1.72 16.48 -0.45
CA ASP A 33 -2.87 17.40 -0.51
C ASP A 33 -4.07 16.86 0.26
N PHE A 34 -4.27 15.54 0.26
CA PHE A 34 -5.31 14.90 1.06
C PHE A 34 -5.08 15.11 2.55
N PHE A 35 -3.86 14.83 3.05
CA PHE A 35 -3.56 14.94 4.48
C PHE A 35 -3.37 16.38 4.96
N ASP A 36 -3.03 17.32 4.09
CA ASP A 36 -3.02 18.75 4.44
C ASP A 36 -4.43 19.22 4.86
N LYS A 37 -5.45 18.72 4.15
CA LYS A 37 -6.87 19.08 4.39
C LYS A 37 -7.57 18.17 5.40
N ASN A 38 -7.12 16.92 5.54
CA ASN A 38 -7.84 15.87 6.27
C ASN A 38 -6.91 15.08 7.22
N LYS A 39 -6.28 15.76 8.20
CA LYS A 39 -5.32 15.12 9.12
C LYS A 39 -5.94 14.00 9.99
N ASP A 40 -7.21 14.13 10.33
CA ASP A 40 -7.93 13.13 11.14
C ASP A 40 -8.53 11.98 10.33
N GLU A 41 -8.39 12.00 9.00
CA GLU A 41 -8.80 10.89 8.13
C GLU A 41 -7.66 9.89 7.87
N ALA A 42 -8.01 8.76 7.27
CA ALA A 42 -7.04 7.78 6.80
C ALA A 42 -7.29 7.44 5.33
N LEU A 43 -6.22 7.07 4.63
CA LEU A 43 -6.26 6.72 3.22
C LEU A 43 -5.90 5.24 3.05
N VAL A 44 -6.80 4.46 2.46
CA VAL A 44 -6.52 3.08 2.06
C VAL A 44 -6.09 3.06 0.60
N PHE A 45 -4.99 2.39 0.29
CA PHE A 45 -4.64 2.06 -1.09
C PHE A 45 -4.61 0.54 -1.28
N LEU A 46 -5.09 0.11 -2.43
CA LEU A 46 -5.13 -1.29 -2.85
C LEU A 46 -4.60 -1.40 -4.27
N CYS A 47 -3.78 -2.41 -4.54
CA CYS A 47 -3.27 -2.71 -5.86
C CYS A 47 -4.12 -3.80 -6.50
N SER A 48 -4.79 -3.50 -7.63
CA SER A 48 -5.54 -4.51 -8.40
C SER A 48 -4.66 -5.73 -8.73
N THR A 49 -5.22 -6.93 -8.64
CA THR A 49 -4.56 -8.22 -8.93
C THR A 49 -4.76 -8.70 -10.36
N GLU A 50 -5.62 -8.05 -11.14
CA GLU A 50 -6.09 -8.51 -12.47
C GLU A 50 -4.95 -8.78 -13.47
N GLU A 51 -3.83 -8.06 -13.34
CA GLU A 51 -2.69 -8.16 -14.26
C GLU A 51 -1.48 -8.89 -13.65
N GLY A 52 -1.61 -9.48 -12.46
CA GLY A 52 -0.48 -10.10 -11.74
C GLY A 52 0.62 -9.12 -11.29
N ARG A 53 0.42 -7.81 -11.48
CA ARG A 53 1.39 -6.75 -11.14
C ARG A 53 1.18 -6.12 -9.77
N ALA A 54 0.20 -6.58 -9.00
CA ALA A 54 -0.14 -6.05 -7.68
C ALA A 54 1.08 -5.99 -6.73
N ARG A 55 1.87 -7.06 -6.70
CA ARG A 55 3.10 -7.13 -5.92
C ARG A 55 4.12 -6.06 -6.31
N HIS A 56 4.36 -5.90 -7.61
CA HIS A 56 5.31 -4.90 -8.11
C HIS A 56 4.84 -3.48 -7.79
N ARG A 57 3.54 -3.19 -7.96
CA ARG A 57 2.95 -1.90 -7.59
C ARG A 57 3.06 -1.62 -6.10
N SER A 58 2.82 -2.61 -5.24
CA SER A 58 2.98 -2.45 -3.79
C SER A 58 4.43 -2.20 -3.39
N ILE A 59 5.40 -2.91 -3.99
CA ILE A 59 6.83 -2.66 -3.76
C ILE A 59 7.22 -1.26 -4.22
N LEU A 60 6.76 -0.87 -5.41
CA LEU A 60 7.04 0.44 -5.99
C LEU A 60 6.46 1.57 -5.12
N PHE A 61 5.20 1.44 -4.71
CA PHE A 61 4.57 2.38 -3.80
C PHE A 61 5.31 2.47 -2.48
N SER A 62 5.71 1.34 -1.89
CA SER A 62 6.52 1.35 -0.67
C SER A 62 7.84 2.09 -0.85
N ARG A 63 8.50 2.00 -2.01
CA ARG A 63 9.71 2.80 -2.29
C ARG A 63 9.41 4.28 -2.34
N TRP A 64 8.41 4.69 -3.12
CA TRP A 64 7.99 6.09 -3.23
C TRP A 64 7.53 6.69 -1.89
N TYR A 65 6.88 5.89 -1.05
CA TYR A 65 6.46 6.31 0.29
C TYR A 65 7.64 6.75 1.17
N HIS A 66 8.85 6.20 0.99
CA HIS A 66 10.02 6.65 1.76
C HIS A 66 10.44 8.09 1.42
N GLU A 67 9.92 8.66 0.33
CA GLU A 67 10.13 10.07 -0.06
C GLU A 67 9.08 11.01 0.56
N ILE A 68 8.04 10.48 1.21
CA ILE A 68 6.98 11.26 1.88
C ILE A 68 7.47 11.78 3.24
N SER A 69 6.91 12.92 3.69
CA SER A 69 7.10 13.44 5.06
C SER A 69 6.93 12.34 6.12
N SER A 70 7.76 12.40 7.17
CA SER A 70 7.72 11.50 8.34
C SER A 70 6.39 11.50 9.09
N ASP A 71 5.53 12.46 8.77
CA ASP A 71 4.24 12.71 9.42
C ASP A 71 3.13 11.78 8.94
N ILE A 72 3.31 11.10 7.82
CA ILE A 72 2.35 10.10 7.34
C ILE A 72 2.93 8.72 7.62
N LYS A 73 2.17 7.85 8.30
CA LYS A 73 2.57 6.49 8.63
C LYS A 73 1.82 5.48 7.78
N LEU A 74 2.56 4.54 7.20
CA LEU A 74 2.05 3.42 6.42
C LEU A 74 1.94 2.15 7.28
N TYR A 75 0.73 1.59 7.37
CA TYR A 75 0.42 0.30 7.97
C TYR A 75 0.06 -0.71 6.88
N GLN A 76 0.83 -1.78 6.77
CA GLN A 76 0.62 -2.81 5.76
C GLN A 76 0.04 -4.09 6.38
N PRO A 77 -0.74 -4.86 5.60
CA PRO A 77 -1.15 -6.21 5.99
C PRO A 77 0.07 -7.13 6.15
N ASP A 78 -0.09 -8.15 6.99
CA ASP A 78 0.92 -9.17 7.20
C ASP A 78 1.32 -9.91 5.92
N LYS A 79 2.47 -10.59 5.99
CA LYS A 79 3.02 -11.36 4.85
C LYS A 79 2.04 -12.42 4.35
N LEU A 80 1.19 -12.93 5.22
CA LEU A 80 0.18 -13.96 4.94
C LEU A 80 -0.89 -13.42 3.98
N PHE A 81 -1.42 -12.22 4.25
CA PHE A 81 -2.40 -11.58 3.37
C PHE A 81 -1.84 -11.28 1.97
N ARG A 82 -0.52 -11.09 1.85
CA ARG A 82 0.13 -10.96 0.52
C ARG A 82 0.10 -12.27 -0.29
N ARG A 83 0.08 -13.44 0.38
CA ARG A 83 0.01 -14.74 -0.30
C ARG A 83 -1.34 -14.96 -0.97
N ILE A 84 -2.41 -14.45 -0.36
CA ILE A 84 -3.77 -14.50 -0.89
C ILE A 84 -4.10 -13.30 -1.81
N GLY A 85 -3.10 -12.50 -2.18
CA GLY A 85 -3.26 -11.43 -3.17
C GLY A 85 -3.60 -10.04 -2.63
N LEU A 86 -3.59 -9.82 -1.30
CA LEU A 86 -3.82 -8.48 -0.75
C LEU A 86 -2.53 -7.66 -0.76
N TYR A 87 -2.45 -6.72 -1.71
CA TYR A 87 -1.33 -5.79 -1.86
C TYR A 87 -1.81 -4.36 -1.66
N GLY A 88 -1.58 -3.80 -0.48
CA GLY A 88 -2.10 -2.49 -0.10
C GLY A 88 -1.67 -2.06 1.28
N GLY A 89 -2.35 -1.05 1.81
CA GLY A 89 -2.08 -0.53 3.15
C GLY A 89 -2.97 0.65 3.52
N LEU A 90 -2.82 1.07 4.77
CA LEU A 90 -3.47 2.23 5.37
C LEU A 90 -2.42 3.30 5.64
N LEU A 91 -2.66 4.52 5.15
CA LEU A 91 -1.90 5.72 5.50
C LEU A 91 -2.67 6.50 6.56
N VAL A 92 -1.97 6.95 7.60
CA VAL A 92 -2.56 7.76 8.67
C VAL A 92 -1.57 8.86 9.06
N HIS A 93 -2.07 10.08 9.27
CA HIS A 93 -1.25 11.16 9.81
C HIS A 93 -0.83 10.86 11.27
N LYS A 94 0.40 11.20 11.66
CA LYS A 94 0.97 10.89 12.99
C LYS A 94 0.16 11.50 14.13
N ASP A 95 -0.40 12.69 13.87
CA ASP A 95 -1.17 13.51 14.82
C ASP A 95 -2.68 13.22 14.76
N ASN A 96 -3.11 12.18 14.02
CA ASN A 96 -4.51 11.80 13.92
C ASN A 96 -5.03 11.35 15.29
N THR A 97 -6.08 12.02 15.76
CA THR A 97 -6.68 11.82 17.10
C THR A 97 -7.34 10.44 17.25
N GLY A 98 -7.83 9.86 16.15
CA GLY A 98 -8.48 8.55 16.09
C GLY A 98 -7.65 7.45 15.42
N LYS A 99 -6.30 7.60 15.38
CA LYS A 99 -5.44 6.70 14.58
C LYS A 99 -5.63 5.22 14.91
N TYR A 100 -5.73 4.88 16.20
CA TYR A 100 -5.85 3.49 16.62
C TYR A 100 -7.18 2.87 16.21
N GLU A 101 -8.27 3.64 16.23
CA GLU A 101 -9.58 3.17 15.78
C GLU A 101 -9.55 2.84 14.29
N LYS A 102 -8.91 3.68 13.48
CA LYS A 102 -8.78 3.48 12.02
C LYS A 102 -7.90 2.30 11.68
N ILE A 103 -6.77 2.15 12.37
CA ILE A 103 -5.88 0.99 12.25
C ILE A 103 -6.64 -0.30 12.61
N ASN A 104 -7.39 -0.29 13.72
CA ASN A 104 -8.16 -1.44 14.16
C ASN A 104 -9.26 -1.80 13.15
N ALA A 105 -10.00 -0.81 12.65
CA ALA A 105 -11.03 -1.02 11.64
C ALA A 105 -10.46 -1.62 10.35
N PHE A 106 -9.27 -1.14 9.91
CA PHE A 106 -8.57 -1.67 8.75
C PHE A 106 -8.23 -3.16 8.92
N TYR A 107 -7.56 -3.55 10.01
CA TYR A 107 -7.20 -4.96 10.23
C TYR A 107 -8.42 -5.85 10.44
N ARG A 108 -9.45 -5.38 11.14
CA ARG A 108 -10.73 -6.12 11.27
C ARG A 108 -11.38 -6.36 9.92
N SER A 109 -11.38 -5.35 9.05
CA SER A 109 -11.95 -5.47 7.71
C SER A 109 -11.19 -6.48 6.86
N ILE A 110 -9.85 -6.48 6.93
CA ILE A 110 -9.03 -7.48 6.24
C ILE A 110 -9.36 -8.89 6.74
N ASN A 111 -9.38 -9.12 8.05
CA ASN A 111 -9.65 -10.45 8.60
C ASN A 111 -11.06 -10.94 8.24
N ALA A 112 -12.05 -10.04 8.24
CA ALA A 112 -13.42 -10.38 7.87
C ALA A 112 -13.56 -10.71 6.37
N LEU A 113 -12.82 -10.03 5.50
CA LEU A 113 -12.87 -10.24 4.05
C LEU A 113 -12.01 -11.43 3.60
N PHE A 114 -11.02 -11.82 4.40
CA PHE A 114 -10.07 -12.87 4.07
C PHE A 114 -9.89 -13.88 5.22
N PRO A 115 -10.95 -14.64 5.57
CA PRO A 115 -10.93 -15.57 6.71
C PRO A 115 -9.93 -16.72 6.52
N ASP A 116 -9.74 -17.21 5.30
CA ASP A 116 -8.80 -18.30 5.00
C ASP A 116 -7.34 -17.89 5.24
N GLY A 117 -7.03 -16.60 5.16
CA GLY A 117 -5.72 -16.05 5.53
C GLY A 117 -5.42 -16.13 7.03
N VAL A 118 -6.47 -16.30 7.86
CA VAL A 118 -6.38 -16.49 9.32
C VAL A 118 -6.21 -17.98 9.66
N GLU A 119 -6.91 -18.86 8.95
CA GLU A 119 -6.83 -20.32 9.14
C GLU A 119 -5.49 -20.90 8.66
N GLU A 120 -5.01 -20.56 7.45
CA GLU A 120 -3.71 -21.02 6.93
C GLU A 120 -2.52 -20.50 7.74
N ALA A 121 -2.72 -19.42 8.49
CA ALA A 121 -1.72 -18.83 9.35
C ALA A 121 -1.57 -19.52 10.71
N GLY A 122 -2.51 -20.40 11.10
CA GLY A 122 -2.56 -20.95 12.46
C GLY A 122 -2.68 -19.87 13.54
N VAL A 123 -3.19 -18.70 13.17
CA VAL A 123 -3.15 -17.46 13.95
C VAL A 123 -4.55 -17.25 14.54
N SER A 124 -4.77 -17.77 15.75
CA SER A 124 -5.82 -17.26 16.64
C SER A 124 -5.29 -16.01 17.35
N VAL A 125 -4.81 -15.02 16.58
CA VAL A 125 -4.12 -13.88 17.18
C VAL A 125 -5.17 -12.93 17.73
N SER A 126 -5.09 -12.75 19.04
CA SER A 126 -5.91 -11.78 19.78
C SER A 126 -5.68 -10.40 19.18
N ILE A 127 -6.72 -9.58 19.10
CA ILE A 127 -6.63 -8.16 18.69
C ILE A 127 -5.51 -7.45 19.48
N GLU A 128 -5.25 -7.85 20.73
CA GLU A 128 -4.22 -7.29 21.59
C GLU A 128 -2.80 -7.60 21.09
N GLU A 129 -2.59 -8.76 20.49
CA GLU A 129 -1.29 -9.21 19.96
C GLU A 129 -0.95 -8.56 18.61
N ILE A 130 -1.95 -8.28 17.77
CA ILE A 130 -1.77 -7.49 16.52
C ILE A 130 -1.36 -6.05 16.85
N ILE A 131 -1.94 -5.48 17.91
CA ILE A 131 -1.73 -4.08 18.29
C ILE A 131 -0.51 -3.91 19.21
N ALA A 132 -0.12 -4.93 19.98
CA ALA A 132 1.06 -4.92 20.86
C ALA A 132 2.33 -4.33 20.22
N PRO A 133 2.76 -4.75 19.01
CA PRO A 133 3.96 -4.18 18.37
C PRO A 133 3.81 -2.73 17.91
N TYR A 134 2.60 -2.16 17.93
CA TYR A 134 2.30 -0.77 17.58
C TYR A 134 1.95 0.10 18.80
N LYS A 135 1.65 -0.50 19.95
CA LYS A 135 1.52 0.18 21.25
C LYS A 135 2.87 0.52 21.88
N GLU A 136 3.90 -0.29 21.62
CA GLU A 136 5.20 -0.21 22.32
C GLU A 136 6.34 0.43 21.51
N ARG A 137 6.11 0.89 20.27
CA ARG A 137 7.14 1.63 19.54
C ARG A 137 7.19 3.08 20.02
N PRO A 138 8.31 3.55 20.59
CA PRO A 138 8.47 4.96 20.88
C PRO A 138 8.48 5.75 19.57
N LEU A 139 7.92 6.96 19.64
CA LEU A 139 7.78 7.97 18.58
C LEU A 139 9.09 8.21 17.82
#